data_AF-A0A0C9V408-F1
#
_entry.id   AF-A0A0C9V408-F1
#
_cell.length_a   1.000
_cell.length_b   1.000
_cell.length_c   1.000
_cell.angle_alpha   90.00
_cell.angle_beta   90.00
_cell.angle_gamma   90.00
#
_symmetry.space_group_name_H-M   'P 1'
#
loop_
_entity.id
_entity.type
_entity.pdbx_description
1 polymer ?
#
loop_
_entity_poly.entity_id
_entity_poly.type
_entity_poly.pdbx_seq_one_letter_code
_entity_poly.pdbx_strand_id
1 'polypeptide(L)'
;MTDAPFPAHMLAWKASSDIIHMEEIPVSDPTRTVQGFAPDKKFNVPAPKLTFDNPYEDDEDRLNKVNKYWKARNKERLQRETHYKELLDAEVTAAERRKAEEAMQAQSKAREDEAREKEKEKELEKEKEAGLSGNAKGKARELPKTPKKATPKKSQHEVRSESEEDEDEDKPQSCIYCVKKKIQRQEAGRLEGVWYDLQRFMMEVEQWVAVDSAAANAKLLQLLELKSKGVEIPADLEKRIHMERGLVQDTLKEHTDDLTEQMDAIQKRTA
;
A
#
# COMPACT_ATOMS: atom_id res chain seq x y z
N MET A 1 -13.83 -21.84 21.35
CA MET A 1 -14.01 -20.46 20.90
C MET A 1 -12.87 -19.65 21.47
N THR A 2 -11.82 -19.48 20.68
CA THR A 2 -10.64 -18.70 21.02
C THR A 2 -10.64 -17.52 20.08
N ASP A 3 -11.00 -16.34 20.60
CA ASP A 3 -10.86 -15.06 19.91
C ASP A 3 -9.37 -14.81 19.69
N ALA A 4 -8.88 -15.13 18.48
CA ALA A 4 -7.58 -14.67 18.04
C ALA A 4 -7.69 -13.15 17.79
N PRO A 5 -6.88 -12.30 18.46
CA PRO A 5 -6.95 -10.87 18.26
C PRO A 5 -6.51 -10.54 16.84
N PHE A 6 -7.37 -9.80 16.11
CA PHE A 6 -7.05 -9.33 14.77
C PHE A 6 -5.68 -8.60 14.76
N PRO A 7 -4.87 -8.79 13.71
CA PRO A 7 -3.61 -8.08 13.52
C PRO A 7 -3.77 -6.56 13.74
N ALA A 8 -2.85 -5.97 14.49
CA ALA A 8 -2.93 -4.56 14.92
C ALA A 8 -3.10 -3.56 13.77
N HIS A 9 -2.58 -3.87 12.56
CA HIS A 9 -2.74 -3.01 11.39
C HIS A 9 -4.20 -2.98 10.86
N MET A 10 -4.95 -4.09 11.00
CA MET A 10 -6.38 -4.12 10.65
C MET A 10 -7.25 -3.42 11.70
N LEU A 11 -6.87 -3.51 12.98
CA LEU A 11 -7.55 -2.78 14.05
C LEU A 11 -7.31 -1.27 13.94
N ALA A 12 -6.09 -0.85 13.57
CA ALA A 12 -5.77 0.55 13.28
C ALA A 12 -6.57 1.08 12.09
N TRP A 13 -6.78 0.26 11.05
CA TRP A 13 -7.63 0.63 9.91
C TRP A 13 -9.10 0.79 10.30
N LYS A 14 -9.61 -0.08 11.18
CA LYS A 14 -11.00 -0.01 11.68
C LYS A 14 -11.25 1.14 12.67
N ALA A 15 -10.21 1.60 13.37
CA ALA A 15 -10.29 2.68 14.36
C ALA A 15 -9.90 4.07 13.79
N SER A 16 -9.40 4.13 12.55
CA SER A 16 -9.06 5.40 11.91
C SER A 16 -10.34 6.08 11.40
N SER A 17 -10.79 7.10 12.14
CA SER A 17 -11.85 8.03 11.71
C SER A 17 -11.45 8.93 10.54
N ASP A 18 -10.20 8.83 10.07
CA ASP A 18 -9.65 9.65 8.98
C ASP A 18 -9.77 8.97 7.60
N ILE A 19 -10.43 7.81 7.53
CA ILE A 19 -10.76 7.16 6.26
C ILE A 19 -12.02 7.82 5.72
N ILE A 20 -11.85 8.64 4.68
CA ILE A 20 -12.96 9.18 3.91
C ILE A 20 -13.81 7.99 3.43
N HIS A 21 -15.01 7.85 4.00
CA HIS A 21 -15.95 6.84 3.55
C HIS A 21 -16.28 7.11 2.08
N MET A 22 -16.40 6.07 1.24
CA MET A 22 -16.70 6.28 -0.19
C MET A 22 -17.99 7.10 -0.43
N GLU A 23 -18.88 7.16 0.56
CA GLU A 23 -20.13 7.94 0.57
C GLU A 23 -19.91 9.45 0.78
N GLU A 24 -18.77 9.86 1.35
CA GLU A 24 -18.39 11.27 1.59
C GLU A 24 -17.63 11.89 0.42
N ILE A 25 -17.26 11.10 -0.60
CA ILE A 25 -16.65 11.61 -1.83
C ILE A 25 -17.79 12.16 -2.70
N PRO A 26 -17.90 13.48 -2.92
CA PRO A 26 -18.93 14.04 -3.79
C PRO A 26 -18.75 13.45 -5.19
N VAL A 27 -19.80 12.85 -5.73
CA VAL A 27 -19.82 12.08 -7.00
C VAL A 27 -19.43 12.91 -8.24
N SER A 28 -19.15 14.21 -8.07
CA SER A 28 -19.18 15.20 -9.13
C SER A 28 -17.82 15.64 -9.69
N ASP A 29 -16.67 15.24 -9.10
CA ASP A 29 -15.35 15.66 -9.60
C ASP A 29 -14.42 14.48 -9.94
N PRO A 30 -14.36 14.05 -11.21
CA PRO A 30 -13.45 13.00 -11.69
C PRO A 30 -11.95 13.32 -11.53
N THR A 31 -11.60 14.56 -11.15
CA THR A 31 -10.21 15.02 -11.06
C THR A 31 -9.66 15.06 -9.63
N ARG A 32 -10.48 14.80 -8.61
CA ARG A 32 -10.00 14.73 -7.22
C ARG A 32 -9.26 13.42 -6.96
N THR A 33 -7.94 13.47 -7.12
CA THR A 33 -7.02 12.58 -6.41
C THR A 33 -7.23 12.73 -4.90
N VAL A 34 -7.00 11.65 -4.15
CA VAL A 34 -6.94 11.64 -2.68
C VAL A 34 -6.20 12.88 -2.20
N GLN A 35 -6.83 13.67 -1.32
CA GLN A 35 -6.33 14.97 -0.88
C GLN A 35 -4.86 14.85 -0.42
N GLY A 36 -3.94 15.43 -1.20
CA GLY A 36 -2.48 15.34 -0.97
C GLY A 36 -1.67 14.70 -2.09
N PHE A 37 -2.29 13.99 -3.04
CA PHE A 37 -1.61 13.46 -4.21
C PHE A 37 -1.73 14.42 -5.39
N ALA A 38 -0.61 15.02 -5.81
CA ALA A 38 -0.55 15.77 -7.06
C ALA A 38 -0.74 14.79 -8.24
N PRO A 39 -1.68 15.05 -9.17
CA PRO A 39 -1.82 14.23 -10.37
C PRO A 39 -0.49 14.17 -11.12
N ASP A 40 -0.09 12.97 -11.52
CA ASP A 40 1.07 12.81 -12.38
C ASP A 40 0.79 13.51 -13.71
N LYS A 41 1.63 14.49 -14.04
CA LYS A 41 1.53 15.29 -15.26
C LYS A 41 1.57 14.42 -16.52
N LYS A 42 2.13 13.22 -16.44
CA LYS A 42 2.18 12.23 -17.53
C LYS A 42 0.83 11.59 -17.83
N PHE A 43 -0.13 11.64 -16.89
CA PHE A 43 -1.47 11.04 -17.02
C PHE A 43 -2.59 12.08 -17.01
N ASN A 44 -2.33 13.31 -17.46
CA ASN A 44 -3.33 14.37 -17.58
C ASN A 44 -4.34 14.17 -18.73
N VAL A 45 -4.28 13.05 -19.45
CA VAL A 45 -5.25 12.75 -20.50
C VAL A 45 -6.58 12.45 -19.80
N PRO A 46 -7.68 13.17 -20.14
CA PRO A 46 -8.98 12.90 -19.58
C PRO A 46 -9.32 11.43 -19.71
N ALA A 47 -9.84 10.83 -18.64
CA ALA A 47 -10.30 9.44 -18.69
C ALA A 47 -11.22 9.27 -19.90
N PRO A 48 -11.01 8.26 -20.77
CA PRO A 48 -11.89 8.03 -21.90
C PRO A 48 -13.33 8.00 -21.41
N LYS A 49 -14.18 8.88 -21.92
CA LYS A 49 -15.60 8.85 -21.57
C LYS A 49 -16.31 7.89 -22.53
N LEU A 50 -17.08 6.96 -21.99
CA LEU A 50 -17.96 6.12 -22.79
C LEU A 50 -19.23 6.92 -23.07
N THR A 51 -19.27 7.64 -24.19
CA THR A 51 -20.48 8.35 -24.63
C THR A 51 -21.23 7.53 -25.67
N PHE A 52 -22.54 7.40 -25.45
CA PHE A 52 -23.48 6.84 -26.43
C PHE A 52 -24.23 8.02 -27.02
N ASP A 53 -23.99 8.33 -28.29
CA ASP A 53 -24.54 9.55 -28.91
C ASP A 53 -25.98 9.33 -29.37
N ASN A 54 -26.39 8.06 -29.55
CA ASN A 54 -27.74 7.69 -29.95
C ASN A 54 -28.29 6.55 -29.07
N PRO A 55 -29.46 6.72 -28.42
CA PRO A 55 -30.10 5.69 -27.61
C PRO A 55 -30.58 4.47 -28.40
N TYR A 56 -30.59 4.55 -29.74
CA TYR A 56 -30.88 3.45 -30.67
C TYR A 56 -29.64 2.94 -31.42
N GLU A 57 -28.41 3.24 -30.95
CA GLU A 57 -27.21 2.57 -31.45
C GLU A 57 -27.39 1.05 -31.37
N ASP A 58 -27.06 0.35 -32.45
CA ASP A 58 -27.13 -1.11 -32.57
C ASP A 58 -26.22 -1.78 -31.52
N ASP A 59 -26.60 -2.97 -31.08
CA ASP A 59 -25.89 -3.68 -30.00
C ASP A 59 -24.44 -4.02 -30.40
N GLU A 60 -24.20 -4.27 -31.69
CA GLU A 60 -22.87 -4.50 -32.27
C GLU A 60 -21.96 -3.25 -32.11
N ASP A 61 -22.51 -2.06 -32.37
CA ASP A 61 -21.80 -0.79 -32.23
C ASP A 61 -21.49 -0.46 -30.77
N ARG A 62 -22.42 -0.76 -29.86
CA ARG A 62 -22.21 -0.62 -28.40
C ARG A 62 -21.09 -1.52 -27.91
N LEU A 63 -21.08 -2.79 -28.33
CA LEU A 63 -20.04 -3.74 -27.95
C LEU A 63 -18.67 -3.29 -28.45
N ASN A 64 -18.60 -2.77 -29.67
CA ASN A 64 -17.36 -2.21 -30.23
C ASN A 64 -16.85 -1.00 -29.44
N LYS A 65 -17.73 -0.07 -29.03
CA LYS A 65 -17.37 1.07 -28.18
C LYS A 65 -16.85 0.63 -26.81
N VAL A 66 -17.53 -0.32 -26.16
CA VAL A 66 -17.10 -0.90 -24.87
C VAL A 66 -15.74 -1.60 -24.99
N ASN A 67 -15.53 -2.37 -26.05
CA ASN A 67 -14.25 -3.05 -26.30
C ASN A 67 -13.11 -2.05 -26.53
N LYS A 68 -13.34 -0.99 -27.31
CA LYS A 68 -12.37 0.11 -27.49
C LYS A 68 -12.03 0.80 -26.17
N TYR A 69 -13.04 1.08 -25.34
CA TYR A 69 -12.86 1.66 -24.01
C TYR A 69 -11.97 0.78 -23.12
N TRP A 70 -12.29 -0.50 -22.99
CA TRP A 70 -11.50 -1.43 -22.16
C TRP A 70 -10.08 -1.62 -22.67
N LYS A 71 -9.87 -1.66 -23.98
CA LYS A 71 -8.53 -1.69 -24.58
C LYS A 71 -7.72 -0.44 -24.23
N ALA A 72 -8.32 0.74 -24.28
CA ALA A 72 -7.66 1.99 -23.87
C ALA A 72 -7.33 1.97 -22.37
N ARG A 73 -8.29 1.56 -21.54
CA ARG A 73 -8.14 1.50 -20.08
C ARG A 73 -7.06 0.50 -19.65
N ASN A 74 -6.95 -0.65 -20.32
CA ASN A 74 -5.92 -1.65 -20.04
C ASN A 74 -4.52 -1.15 -20.42
N LYS A 75 -4.38 -0.41 -21.53
CA LYS A 75 -3.11 0.23 -21.89
C LYS A 75 -2.69 1.26 -20.84
N GLU A 76 -3.62 2.10 -20.42
CA GLU A 76 -3.38 3.10 -19.38
C GLU A 76 -2.99 2.45 -18.04
N ARG A 77 -3.64 1.33 -17.67
CA ARG A 77 -3.30 0.53 -16.48
C ARG A 77 -1.87 0.00 -16.57
N LEU A 78 -1.50 -0.60 -17.71
CA LEU A 78 -0.16 -1.15 -17.93
C LEU A 78 0.91 -0.05 -17.85
N GLN A 79 0.65 1.12 -18.44
CA GLN A 79 1.55 2.28 -18.36
C GLN A 79 1.77 2.74 -16.92
N ARG A 80 0.69 2.83 -16.12
CA ARG A 80 0.82 3.16 -14.70
C ARG A 80 1.63 2.13 -13.96
N GLU A 81 1.37 0.85 -14.17
CA GLU A 81 2.10 -0.24 -13.52
C GLU A 81 3.59 -0.20 -13.84
N THR A 82 3.96 0.02 -15.11
CA THR A 82 5.37 0.20 -15.52
C THR A 82 6.00 1.39 -14.81
N HIS A 83 5.31 2.54 -14.78
CA HIS A 83 5.82 3.73 -14.10
C HIS A 83 5.98 3.55 -12.59
N TYR A 84 5.06 2.84 -11.94
CA TYR A 84 5.18 2.50 -10.52
C TYR A 84 6.39 1.61 -10.25
N LYS A 85 6.68 0.63 -11.12
CA LYS A 85 7.89 -0.20 -11.01
C LYS A 85 9.17 0.64 -11.16
N GLU A 86 9.22 1.54 -12.15
CA GLU A 86 10.35 2.46 -12.32
C GLU A 86 10.59 3.35 -11.09
N LEU A 87 9.52 3.89 -10.51
CA LEU A 87 9.61 4.71 -9.30
C LEU A 87 10.11 3.90 -8.10
N LEU A 88 9.62 2.66 -7.94
CA LEU A 88 10.05 1.77 -6.87
C LEU A 88 11.53 1.42 -6.99
N ASP A 89 12.00 1.06 -8.19
CA ASP A 89 13.41 0.76 -8.46
C ASP A 89 14.31 1.98 -8.21
N ALA A 90 13.85 3.18 -8.59
CA ALA A 90 14.56 4.43 -8.31
C ALA A 90 14.63 4.72 -6.81
N GLU A 91 13.56 4.46 -6.05
CA GLU A 91 13.54 4.62 -4.60
C GLU A 91 14.50 3.66 -3.90
N VAL A 92 14.52 2.38 -4.30
CA VAL A 92 15.46 1.38 -3.79
C VAL A 92 16.90 1.82 -4.07
N THR A 93 17.20 2.23 -5.30
CA THR A 93 18.53 2.74 -5.68
C THR A 93 18.92 3.98 -4.86
N ALA A 94 17.99 4.90 -4.62
CA ALA A 94 18.23 6.09 -3.82
C ALA A 94 18.44 5.75 -2.33
N ALA A 95 17.76 4.73 -1.80
CA ALA A 95 17.95 4.24 -0.44
C ALA A 95 19.31 3.57 -0.27
N GLU A 96 19.77 2.79 -1.25
CA GLU A 96 21.11 2.18 -1.24
C GLU A 96 22.22 3.23 -1.28
N ARG A 97 22.08 4.25 -2.14
CA ARG A 97 23.04 5.38 -2.19
C ARG A 97 23.11 6.13 -0.86
N ARG A 98 21.95 6.44 -0.25
CA ARG A 98 21.90 7.07 1.08
C ARG A 98 22.61 6.24 2.14
N LYS A 99 22.36 4.93 2.18
CA LYS A 99 23.06 4.01 3.10
C LYS A 99 24.58 3.99 2.88
N ALA A 100 25.03 4.02 1.61
CA ALA A 100 26.47 4.06 1.30
C ALA A 100 27.12 5.38 1.71
N GLU A 101 26.46 6.51 1.48
CA GLU A 101 26.92 7.84 1.91
C GLU A 101 26.99 7.95 3.44
N GLU A 102 25.97 7.47 4.15
CA GLU A 102 25.96 7.42 5.61
C GLU A 102 27.10 6.55 6.16
N ALA A 103 27.37 5.40 5.53
CA ALA A 103 28.49 4.53 5.91
C ALA A 103 29.86 5.19 5.67
N MET A 104 30.05 5.88 4.54
CA MET A 104 31.27 6.64 4.27
C MET A 104 31.46 7.78 5.26
N GLN A 105 30.38 8.50 5.60
CA GLN A 105 30.42 9.58 6.59
C GLN A 105 30.71 9.06 8.00
N ALA A 106 30.18 7.88 8.37
CA ALA A 106 30.50 7.24 9.64
C ALA A 106 31.99 6.82 9.69
N GLN A 107 32.53 6.30 8.59
CA GLN A 107 33.94 5.92 8.51
C GLN A 107 34.88 7.13 8.61
N SER A 108 34.57 8.25 7.96
CA SER A 108 35.40 9.45 8.04
C SER A 108 35.41 10.05 9.45
N LYS A 109 34.24 10.11 10.11
CA LYS A 109 34.13 10.54 11.51
C LYS A 109 34.93 9.64 12.45
N ALA A 110 34.83 8.31 12.29
CA ALA A 110 35.59 7.37 13.11
C ALA A 110 37.12 7.56 12.98
N ARG A 111 37.61 7.86 11.77
CA ARG A 111 39.03 8.16 11.54
C ARG A 111 39.47 9.50 12.15
N GLU A 112 38.60 10.52 12.08
CA GLU A 112 38.87 11.83 12.67
C GLU A 112 38.92 11.74 14.20
N ASP A 113 37.96 11.04 14.82
CA ASP A 113 37.93 10.81 16.26
C ASP A 113 39.16 10.01 16.72
N GLU A 114 39.57 8.97 15.99
CA GLU A 114 40.80 8.21 16.28
C GLU A 114 42.07 9.08 16.19
N ALA A 115 42.15 9.95 15.18
CA ALA A 115 43.28 10.87 15.03
C ALA A 115 43.35 11.87 16.21
N ARG A 116 42.19 12.38 16.65
CA ARG A 116 42.10 13.32 17.77
C ARG A 116 42.47 12.69 19.10
N GLU A 117 42.10 11.44 19.34
CA GLU A 117 42.51 10.70 20.56
C GLU A 117 44.03 10.47 20.56
N LYS A 118 44.63 10.08 19.44
CA LYS A 118 46.08 9.94 19.30
C LYS A 118 46.85 11.25 19.51
N GLU A 119 46.26 12.39 19.16
CA GLU A 119 46.87 13.70 19.40
C GLU A 119 46.84 14.06 20.89
N LYS A 120 45.72 13.85 21.58
CA LYS A 120 45.61 14.05 23.03
C LYS A 120 46.58 13.17 23.83
N GLU A 121 46.77 11.92 23.42
CA GLU A 121 47.75 11.03 24.06
C GLU A 121 49.18 11.58 23.95
N LYS A 122 49.56 12.11 22.78
CA LYS A 122 50.88 12.73 22.58
C LYS A 122 51.07 14.03 23.35
N GLU A 123 50.01 14.81 23.52
CA GLU A 123 50.05 16.06 24.31
C GLU A 123 50.21 15.75 25.80
N LEU A 124 49.50 14.74 26.32
CA LEU A 124 49.65 14.25 27.70
C LEU A 124 51.02 13.64 27.99
N GLU A 125 51.67 13.03 27.00
CA GLU A 125 53.03 12.51 27.14
C GLU A 125 54.06 13.65 27.21
N LYS A 126 53.86 14.73 26.45
CA LYS A 126 54.71 15.95 26.51
C LYS A 126 54.51 16.77 27.80
N GLU A 127 53.30 16.85 28.34
CA GLU A 127 53.05 17.52 29.63
C GLU A 127 53.70 16.80 30.82
N LYS A 128 53.96 15.49 30.73
CA LYS A 128 54.71 14.76 31.76
C LYS A 128 56.22 15.02 31.71
N GLU A 129 56.74 15.59 30.62
CA GLU A 129 58.16 15.93 30.44
C GLU A 129 58.44 17.42 30.71
N ALA A 130 57.46 18.31 30.51
CA ALA A 130 57.56 19.73 30.81
C ALA A 130 56.88 20.07 32.15
N GLY A 131 57.69 20.17 33.21
CA GLY A 131 57.23 20.55 34.54
C GLY A 131 56.36 21.82 34.58
N LEU A 132 55.25 21.68 35.31
CA LEU A 132 54.37 22.70 35.90
C LEU A 132 54.93 24.14 35.87
N SER A 133 54.38 24.99 35.00
CA SER A 133 54.58 26.44 35.08
C SER A 133 53.38 27.24 34.53
N GLY A 134 52.46 27.61 35.43
CA GLY A 134 52.02 29.01 35.56
C GLY A 134 50.86 29.56 34.68
N ASN A 135 49.67 29.59 35.30
CA ASN A 135 48.84 30.79 35.57
C ASN A 135 47.97 31.51 34.49
N ALA A 136 46.81 31.99 34.99
CA ALA A 136 46.02 33.18 34.62
C ALA A 136 44.83 33.12 33.60
N LYS A 137 43.61 33.05 34.17
CA LYS A 137 42.58 34.13 34.25
C LYS A 137 42.23 34.97 33.01
N GLY A 138 41.00 34.79 32.48
CA GLY A 138 40.22 35.78 31.68
C GLY A 138 39.11 35.08 30.86
N LYS A 139 37.80 35.12 31.19
CA LYS A 139 36.76 36.17 31.06
C LYS A 139 36.16 36.31 29.63
N ALA A 140 34.83 36.43 29.59
CA ALA A 140 33.91 36.80 28.50
C ALA A 140 33.49 35.65 27.55
N ARG A 141 32.26 35.10 27.63
CA ARG A 141 30.93 35.63 27.22
C ARG A 141 30.81 35.75 25.69
N GLU A 142 30.05 34.86 25.05
CA GLU A 142 28.96 35.26 24.13
C GLU A 142 28.03 34.11 23.72
N LEU A 143 26.74 34.45 23.68
CA LEU A 143 25.60 33.65 23.20
C LEU A 143 25.54 33.66 21.66
N PRO A 144 24.94 32.64 21.03
CA PRO A 144 24.19 32.86 19.80
C PRO A 144 22.68 32.72 20.00
N LYS A 145 21.98 33.76 19.58
CA LYS A 145 20.52 33.90 19.48
C LYS A 145 19.97 33.07 18.31
N THR A 146 18.82 32.42 18.51
CA THR A 146 17.83 32.05 17.47
C THR A 146 17.34 33.30 16.71
N PRO A 147 16.88 33.24 15.44
CA PRO A 147 15.42 33.17 15.24
C PRO A 147 14.86 32.64 13.88
N LYS A 148 13.58 32.21 13.96
CA LYS A 148 12.44 32.41 13.01
C LYS A 148 12.19 31.44 11.83
N LYS A 149 11.24 30.54 12.11
CA LYS A 149 10.09 30.11 11.29
C LYS A 149 9.54 31.20 10.35
N ALA A 150 9.29 30.83 9.10
CA ALA A 150 8.35 31.52 8.19
C ALA A 150 7.17 30.59 7.89
N THR A 151 5.96 31.14 8.03
CA THR A 151 4.64 30.55 7.75
C THR A 151 4.31 30.55 6.24
N PRO A 152 3.50 29.60 5.74
CA PRO A 152 3.06 29.59 4.34
C PRO A 152 1.84 30.51 4.11
N LYS A 153 1.87 31.25 2.99
CA LYS A 153 0.75 32.09 2.52
C LYS A 153 -0.26 31.25 1.75
N LYS A 154 -1.50 31.34 2.24
CA LYS A 154 -2.79 30.97 1.65
C LYS A 154 -3.12 31.89 0.48
N SER A 155 -3.62 31.32 -0.63
CA SER A 155 -4.50 32.03 -1.56
C SER A 155 -5.53 31.05 -2.13
N GLN A 156 -6.77 31.22 -1.67
CA GLN A 156 -7.99 30.68 -2.25
C GLN A 156 -8.32 31.47 -3.52
N HIS A 157 -8.83 30.80 -4.55
CA HIS A 157 -9.68 31.43 -5.56
C HIS A 157 -10.89 30.52 -5.78
N GLU A 158 -12.01 30.96 -5.22
CA GLU A 158 -13.34 30.38 -5.36
C GLU A 158 -13.94 30.94 -6.65
N VAL A 159 -14.06 30.11 -7.69
CA VAL A 159 -14.91 30.43 -8.86
C VAL A 159 -16.23 29.70 -8.64
N ARG A 160 -17.21 30.50 -8.22
CA ARG A 160 -18.63 30.21 -8.31
C ARG A 160 -18.99 30.08 -9.79
N SER A 161 -19.31 28.87 -10.23
CA SER A 161 -19.93 28.60 -11.52
C SER A 161 -21.36 28.14 -11.28
N GLU A 162 -22.27 28.99 -11.72
CA GLU A 162 -23.71 28.77 -11.79
C GLU A 162 -23.96 27.92 -13.06
N SER A 163 -24.66 26.80 -12.94
CA SER A 163 -25.11 26.02 -14.09
C SER A 163 -26.62 25.89 -14.07
N GLU A 164 -27.19 26.45 -15.13
CA GLU A 164 -28.52 26.30 -15.73
C GLU A 164 -29.32 25.07 -15.33
N GLU A 165 -30.57 25.35 -14.97
CA GLU A 165 -31.69 24.43 -14.89
C GLU A 165 -32.04 23.97 -16.32
N ASP A 166 -31.74 22.71 -16.65
CA ASP A 166 -32.32 22.05 -17.81
C ASP A 166 -33.60 21.32 -17.38
N GLU A 167 -34.73 21.81 -17.91
CA GLU A 167 -36.05 21.22 -17.80
C GLU A 167 -36.09 19.89 -18.59
N ASP A 168 -35.84 18.76 -17.91
CA ASP A 168 -36.09 17.44 -18.49
C ASP A 168 -37.59 17.11 -18.42
N GLU A 169 -38.32 17.61 -19.42
CA GLU A 169 -39.70 17.24 -19.73
C GLU A 169 -39.81 15.75 -20.16
N ASP A 170 -40.78 15.05 -19.54
CA ASP A 170 -41.41 13.82 -20.01
C ASP A 170 -40.53 12.58 -20.26
N LYS A 171 -39.95 12.05 -19.18
CA LYS A 171 -39.61 10.61 -19.10
C LYS A 171 -40.90 9.81 -18.84
N PRO A 172 -41.39 8.99 -19.80
CA PRO A 172 -42.59 8.20 -19.57
C PRO A 172 -42.37 7.30 -18.35
N GLN A 173 -43.36 7.29 -17.44
CA GLN A 173 -43.39 6.41 -16.28
C GLN A 173 -42.99 5.00 -16.72
N SER A 174 -41.75 4.61 -16.43
CA SER A 174 -41.24 3.32 -16.83
C SER A 174 -42.11 2.26 -16.16
N CYS A 175 -42.66 1.35 -16.98
CA CYS A 175 -43.56 0.32 -16.49
C CYS A 175 -42.96 -0.42 -15.27
N ILE A 176 -43.78 -0.80 -14.28
CA ILE A 176 -43.30 -1.48 -13.05
C ILE A 176 -42.42 -2.69 -13.39
N TYR A 177 -42.75 -3.40 -14.48
CA TYR A 177 -41.97 -4.52 -15.00
C TYR A 177 -40.58 -4.09 -15.54
N CYS A 178 -40.52 -2.96 -16.24
CA CYS A 178 -39.31 -2.35 -16.79
C CYS A 178 -38.35 -1.92 -15.67
N VAL A 179 -38.89 -1.32 -14.61
CA VAL A 179 -38.12 -0.95 -13.39
C VAL A 179 -37.60 -2.19 -12.70
N LYS A 180 -38.45 -3.20 -12.46
CA LYS A 180 -38.06 -4.47 -11.83
C LYS A 180 -36.95 -5.18 -12.61
N LYS A 181 -37.04 -5.22 -13.94
CA LYS A 181 -36.03 -5.82 -14.82
C LYS A 181 -34.70 -5.05 -14.83
N LYS A 182 -34.73 -3.72 -14.72
CA LYS A 182 -33.52 -2.90 -14.56
C LYS A 182 -32.83 -3.13 -13.22
N ILE A 183 -33.61 -3.19 -12.13
CA ILE A 183 -33.09 -3.47 -10.78
C ILE A 183 -32.41 -4.85 -10.76
N GLN A 184 -33.06 -5.88 -11.30
CA GLN A 184 -32.49 -7.24 -11.38
C GLN A 184 -31.18 -7.29 -12.18
N ARG A 185 -31.10 -6.58 -13.32
CA ARG A 185 -29.85 -6.50 -14.11
C ARG A 185 -28.74 -5.78 -13.36
N GLN A 186 -29.08 -4.72 -12.64
CA GLN A 186 -28.12 -3.98 -11.83
C GLN A 186 -27.61 -4.81 -10.65
N GLU A 187 -28.50 -5.55 -9.97
CA GLU A 187 -28.14 -6.47 -8.90
C GLU A 187 -27.26 -7.63 -9.40
N ALA A 188 -27.61 -8.23 -10.54
CA ALA A 188 -26.80 -9.27 -11.16
C ALA A 188 -25.39 -8.76 -11.52
N GLY A 189 -25.28 -7.59 -12.14
CA GLY A 189 -23.97 -6.98 -12.45
C GLY A 189 -23.16 -6.63 -11.21
N ARG A 190 -23.81 -6.21 -10.11
CA ARG A 190 -23.12 -5.99 -8.82
C ARG A 190 -22.60 -7.31 -8.23
N LEU A 191 -23.42 -8.36 -8.24
CA LEU A 191 -23.05 -9.68 -7.74
C LEU A 191 -21.93 -10.32 -8.57
N GLU A 192 -21.94 -10.13 -9.88
CA GLU A 192 -20.86 -10.55 -10.79
C GLU A 192 -19.53 -9.86 -10.43
N GLY A 193 -19.57 -8.55 -10.15
CA GLY A 193 -18.39 -7.82 -9.65
C GLY A 193 -17.84 -8.41 -8.35
N VAL A 194 -18.72 -8.65 -7.37
CA VAL A 194 -18.33 -9.28 -6.08
C VAL A 194 -17.75 -10.68 -6.29
N TRP A 195 -18.32 -11.46 -7.22
CA TRP A 195 -17.82 -12.79 -7.54
C TRP A 195 -16.39 -12.77 -8.10
N TYR A 196 -16.09 -11.84 -9.02
CA TYR A 196 -14.71 -11.67 -9.53
C TYR A 196 -13.74 -11.20 -8.45
N ASP A 197 -14.20 -10.36 -7.52
CA ASP A 197 -13.39 -9.92 -6.38
C ASP A 197 -13.06 -11.08 -5.43
N LEU A 198 -14.04 -11.92 -5.10
CA LEU A 198 -13.84 -13.14 -4.31
C LEU A 198 -12.90 -14.13 -5.01
N GLN A 199 -13.05 -14.30 -6.33
CA GLN A 199 -12.16 -15.16 -7.12
C GLN A 199 -10.71 -14.66 -7.08
N ARG A 200 -10.51 -13.33 -7.20
CA ARG A 200 -9.17 -12.73 -7.08
C ARG A 200 -8.60 -12.96 -5.68
N PHE A 201 -9.39 -12.72 -4.64
CA PHE A 201 -8.97 -12.92 -3.25
C PHE A 201 -8.60 -14.39 -2.97
N MET A 202 -9.36 -15.35 -3.52
CA MET A 202 -9.02 -16.78 -3.43
C MET A 202 -7.64 -17.08 -4.01
N MET A 203 -7.28 -16.52 -5.17
CA MET A 203 -5.92 -16.69 -5.74
C MET A 203 -4.83 -16.08 -4.84
N GLU A 204 -5.10 -14.94 -4.19
CA GLU A 204 -4.16 -14.32 -3.26
C GLU A 204 -3.96 -15.20 -2.00
N VAL A 205 -5.04 -15.76 -1.45
CA VAL A 205 -5.00 -16.70 -0.33
C VAL A 205 -4.21 -17.95 -0.71
N GLU A 206 -4.47 -18.54 -1.88
CA GLU A 206 -3.71 -19.70 -2.38
C GLU A 206 -2.21 -19.41 -2.49
N GLN A 207 -1.83 -18.23 -3.00
CA GLN A 207 -0.42 -17.83 -3.10
C GLN A 207 0.22 -17.67 -1.72
N TRP A 208 -0.44 -16.97 -0.81
CA TRP A 208 0.08 -16.76 0.55
C TRP A 208 0.27 -18.09 1.28
N VAL A 209 -0.72 -18.97 1.20
CA VAL A 209 -0.63 -20.31 1.78
C VAL A 209 0.44 -21.16 1.12
N ALA A 210 0.64 -21.06 -0.20
CA ALA A 210 1.71 -21.78 -0.87
C ALA A 210 3.09 -21.39 -0.31
N VAL A 211 3.30 -20.10 -0.04
CA VAL A 211 4.53 -19.58 0.58
C VAL A 211 4.69 -20.09 2.01
N ASP A 212 3.66 -19.97 2.84
CA ASP A 212 3.71 -20.39 4.25
C ASP A 212 3.84 -21.92 4.40
N SER A 213 3.14 -22.67 3.56
CA SER A 213 3.27 -24.13 3.48
C SER A 213 4.67 -24.53 3.04
N ALA A 214 5.26 -23.86 2.04
CA ALA A 214 6.64 -24.11 1.64
C ALA A 214 7.63 -23.81 2.78
N ALA A 215 7.44 -22.73 3.52
CA ALA A 215 8.26 -22.39 4.68
C ALA A 215 8.14 -23.43 5.79
N ALA A 216 6.93 -23.86 6.14
CA ALA A 216 6.69 -24.89 7.15
C ALA A 216 7.28 -26.25 6.73
N ASN A 217 7.14 -26.62 5.45
CA ASN A 217 7.74 -27.84 4.91
C ASN A 217 9.28 -27.77 4.89
N ALA A 218 9.87 -26.62 4.59
CA ALA A 218 11.32 -26.42 4.65
C ALA A 218 11.85 -26.60 6.08
N LYS A 219 11.17 -26.06 7.09
CA LYS A 219 11.50 -26.28 8.51
C LYS A 219 11.44 -27.77 8.88
N LEU A 220 10.42 -28.48 8.41
CA LEU A 220 10.27 -29.92 8.64
C LEU A 220 11.40 -30.72 7.97
N LEU A 221 11.79 -30.37 6.74
CA LEU A 221 12.92 -30.99 6.05
C LEU A 221 14.24 -30.75 6.79
N GLN A 222 14.47 -29.53 7.27
CA GLN A 222 15.66 -29.19 8.06
C GLN A 222 15.71 -29.96 9.38
N LEU A 223 14.57 -30.12 10.06
CA LEU A 223 14.45 -30.97 11.25
C LEU A 223 14.87 -32.42 10.95
N LEU A 224 14.36 -32.99 9.85
CA LEU A 224 14.67 -34.36 9.44
C LEU A 224 16.16 -34.53 9.08
N GLU A 225 16.77 -33.55 8.43
CA GLU A 225 18.20 -33.55 8.11
C GLU A 225 19.08 -33.49 9.36
N LEU A 226 18.70 -32.68 10.35
CA LEU A 226 19.43 -32.62 11.62
C LEU A 226 19.34 -33.96 12.37
N LYS A 227 18.17 -34.59 12.37
CA LYS A 227 18.00 -35.93 12.95
C LYS A 227 18.84 -36.99 12.26
N SER A 228 18.95 -36.95 10.93
CA SER A 228 19.78 -37.91 10.19
C SER A 228 21.28 -37.75 10.48
N LYS A 229 21.72 -36.56 10.90
CA LYS A 229 23.09 -36.27 11.37
C LYS A 229 23.31 -36.62 12.84
N GLY A 230 22.32 -37.19 13.53
CA GLY A 230 22.42 -37.55 14.95
C GLY A 230 22.34 -36.37 15.92
N VAL A 231 21.85 -35.22 15.46
CA VAL A 231 21.62 -34.05 16.33
C VAL A 231 20.35 -34.30 17.14
N GLU A 232 20.46 -34.28 18.47
CA GLU A 232 19.29 -34.33 19.35
C GLU A 232 18.54 -32.99 19.28
N ILE A 233 17.28 -33.07 18.85
CA ILE A 233 16.40 -31.90 18.76
C ILE A 233 15.44 -31.91 19.95
N PRO A 234 15.27 -30.77 20.65
CA PRO A 234 14.27 -30.65 21.71
C PRO A 234 12.87 -31.03 21.23
N ALA A 235 12.18 -31.89 21.98
CA ALA A 235 10.87 -32.42 21.61
C ALA A 235 9.77 -31.34 21.52
N ASP A 236 9.93 -30.24 22.26
CA ASP A 236 9.05 -29.08 22.20
C ASP A 236 9.18 -28.32 20.86
N LEU A 237 10.40 -28.22 20.33
CA LEU A 237 10.64 -27.60 19.02
C LEU A 237 10.04 -28.43 17.89
N GLU A 238 10.21 -29.75 17.93
CA GLU A 238 9.61 -30.67 16.96
C GLU A 238 8.08 -30.56 16.98
N LYS A 239 7.46 -30.62 18.16
CA LYS A 239 6.02 -30.42 18.32
C LYS A 239 5.57 -29.09 17.75
N ARG A 240 6.31 -28.01 18.01
CA ARG A 240 6.00 -26.67 17.49
C ARG A 240 6.00 -26.63 15.97
N ILE A 241 7.00 -27.21 15.31
CA ILE A 241 7.08 -27.25 13.83
C ILE A 241 5.91 -28.03 13.24
N HIS A 242 5.53 -29.15 13.84
CA HIS A 242 4.36 -29.91 13.40
C HIS A 242 3.05 -29.15 13.60
N MET A 243 2.89 -28.47 14.74
CA MET A 243 1.71 -27.64 15.01
C MET A 243 1.61 -26.45 14.06
N GLU A 244 2.73 -25.78 13.78
CA GLU A 244 2.78 -24.66 12.84
C GLU A 244 2.32 -25.10 11.45
N ARG A 245 2.81 -26.24 10.96
CA ARG A 245 2.38 -26.82 9.69
C ARG A 245 0.89 -27.17 9.68
N GLY A 246 0.38 -27.76 10.77
CA GLY A 246 -1.05 -28.07 10.90
C GLY A 246 -1.91 -26.80 10.87
N LEU A 247 -1.51 -25.76 11.59
CA LEU A 247 -2.23 -24.48 11.63
C LEU A 247 -2.34 -23.82 10.25
N VAL A 248 -1.25 -23.80 9.47
CA VAL A 248 -1.27 -23.27 8.10
C VAL A 248 -2.27 -24.04 7.22
N GLN A 249 -2.32 -25.37 7.35
CA GLN A 249 -3.25 -26.21 6.59
C GLN A 249 -4.71 -26.01 7.00
N ASP A 250 -4.98 -25.92 8.30
CA ASP A 250 -6.32 -25.72 8.84
C ASP A 250 -6.86 -24.33 8.43
N THR A 251 -6.01 -23.30 8.50
CA THR A 251 -6.37 -21.92 8.13
C THR A 251 -6.66 -21.79 6.64
N LEU A 252 -5.87 -22.45 5.79
CA LEU A 252 -6.16 -22.52 4.35
C LEU A 252 -7.54 -23.11 4.11
N LYS A 253 -7.80 -24.27 4.71
CA LYS A 253 -9.03 -24.99 4.50
C LYS A 253 -10.24 -24.14 4.89
N GLU A 254 -10.19 -23.50 6.06
CA GLU A 254 -11.26 -22.62 6.53
C GLU A 254 -11.52 -21.46 5.56
N HIS A 255 -10.47 -20.78 5.09
CA HIS A 255 -10.63 -19.68 4.14
C HIS A 255 -11.15 -20.13 2.77
N THR A 256 -10.67 -21.27 2.26
CA THR A 256 -11.15 -21.81 0.98
C THR A 256 -12.61 -22.25 1.07
N ASP A 257 -13.01 -22.89 2.17
CA ASP A 257 -14.40 -23.34 2.40
C ASP A 257 -15.36 -22.13 2.48
N ASP A 258 -15.03 -21.09 3.24
CA ASP A 258 -15.82 -19.85 3.36
C ASP A 258 -15.97 -19.12 2.01
N LEU A 259 -14.87 -18.94 1.27
CA LEU A 259 -14.91 -18.30 -0.04
C LEU A 259 -15.75 -19.09 -1.05
N THR A 260 -15.61 -20.41 -1.04
CA THR A 260 -16.40 -21.29 -1.92
C THR A 260 -17.89 -21.20 -1.59
N GLU A 261 -18.26 -21.19 -0.30
CA GLU A 261 -19.66 -21.05 0.12
C GLU A 261 -20.25 -19.70 -0.32
N GLN A 262 -19.49 -18.60 -0.19
CA GLN A 262 -19.92 -17.28 -0.65
C GLN A 262 -20.09 -17.23 -2.18
N MET A 263 -19.17 -17.82 -2.93
CA MET A 263 -19.27 -17.90 -4.40
C MET A 263 -20.50 -18.71 -4.84
N ASP A 264 -20.75 -19.86 -4.21
CA ASP A 264 -21.93 -20.69 -4.46
C ASP A 264 -23.24 -19.94 -4.14
N ALA A 265 -23.26 -19.17 -3.04
CA ALA A 265 -24.41 -18.36 -2.66
C ALA A 265 -24.69 -17.25 -3.70
N ILE A 266 -23.65 -16.63 -4.24
CA ILE A 266 -23.79 -15.65 -5.33
C ILE A 266 -24.32 -16.34 -6.59
N GLN A 267 -23.73 -17.48 -6.99
CA GLN A 267 -24.14 -18.23 -8.17
C GLN A 267 -25.62 -18.66 -8.10
N LYS A 268 -26.10 -19.08 -6.92
CA LYS A 268 -27.52 -19.42 -6.69
C LYS A 268 -28.47 -18.22 -6.77
N ARG A 269 -27.98 -17.01 -6.49
CA ARG A 269 -28.77 -15.77 -6.58
C ARG A 269 -28.83 -15.19 -7.99
N THR A 270 -27.85 -15.52 -8.84
CA THR A 270 -27.76 -15.03 -10.22
C THR A 270 -28.32 -16.00 -11.25
N ALA A 271 -28.51 -17.28 -10.90
CA ALA A 271 -29.21 -18.30 -11.70
C ALA A 271 -30.74 -18.09 -11.71
#